data_AF-A0A6I1JE95-F1
#
_entry.id   AF-A0A6I1JE95-F1
#
_cell.length_a   1.000
_cell.length_b   1.000
_cell.length_c   1.000
_cell.angle_alpha   90.00
_cell.angle_beta   90.00
_cell.angle_gamma   90.00
#
_symmetry.space_group_name_H-M   'P 1'
#
loop_
_entity.id
_entity.type
_entity.pdbx_description
1 polymer ?
#
loop_
_entity_poly.entity_id
_entity_poly.type
_entity_poly.pdbx_seq_one_letter_code
_entity_poly.pdbx_strand_id
1 'polypeptide(L)' 'HQRDKVARALKTLEAAPPAVEVHVGTITLACALAYQDFRFEGKWRAGHPRLVAWLDAFATLMPEAWEKTKPVV' A
#
# COMPACT_ATOMS: atom_id res chain seq x y z
N HIS A 1 11.07 -6.89 16.86
CA HIS A 1 10.90 -5.42 16.96
C HIS A 1 9.75 -4.95 16.05
N GLN A 2 9.31 -3.69 16.11
CA GLN A 2 8.13 -3.21 15.34
C GLN A 2 8.35 -3.24 13.82
N ARG A 3 9.55 -2.88 13.34
CA ARG A 3 9.92 -2.95 11.92
C ARG A 3 9.79 -4.36 11.34
N ASP A 4 10.20 -5.37 12.11
CA ASP A 4 10.11 -6.77 11.67
C ASP A 4 8.66 -7.24 11.51
N LYS A 5 7.73 -6.68 12.29
CA LYS A 5 6.30 -6.96 12.13
C LYS A 5 5.78 -6.41 10.80
N VAL A 6 6.13 -5.17 10.47
CA VAL A 6 5.78 -4.55 9.17
C VAL A 6 6.38 -5.36 8.02
N ALA A 7 7.64 -5.76 8.12
CA ALA A 7 8.30 -6.57 7.10
C ALA A 7 7.59 -7.91 6.86
N ARG A 8 7.16 -8.61 7.92
CA ARG A 8 6.39 -9.85 7.78
C ARG A 8 5.01 -9.62 7.16
N ALA A 9 4.31 -8.56 7.54
CA ALA A 9 3.02 -8.21 6.97
C ALA A 9 3.14 -7.94 5.45
N LEU A 10 4.12 -7.13 5.04
CA LEU A 10 4.39 -6.86 3.63
C LEU A 10 4.73 -8.14 2.86
N LYS A 11 5.54 -9.04 3.43
CA LYS A 11 5.84 -10.34 2.82
C LYS A 11 4.59 -11.19 2.60
N THR A 12 3.70 -11.27 3.58
CA THR A 12 2.43 -12.03 3.46
C THR A 12 1.54 -11.42 2.38
N LEU A 13 1.37 -10.10 2.39
CA LEU A 13 0.53 -9.38 1.44
C LEU A 13 1.08 -9.43 0.02
N GLU A 14 2.40 -9.43 -0.17
CA GLU A 14 3.03 -9.60 -1.47
C GLU A 14 2.85 -11.03 -2.01
N ALA A 15 2.86 -12.05 -1.15
CA ALA A 15 2.62 -13.42 -1.54
C ALA A 15 1.17 -13.65 -1.99
N ALA A 16 0.21 -12.91 -1.43
CA ALA A 16 -1.19 -12.96 -1.80
C ALA A 16 -1.88 -11.60 -1.60
N PRO A 17 -1.75 -10.66 -2.55
CA PRO A 17 -2.48 -9.40 -2.48
C PRO A 17 -3.98 -9.66 -2.50
N PRO A 18 -4.77 -8.92 -1.72
CA PRO A 18 -6.22 -9.06 -1.74
C PRO A 18 -6.80 -8.63 -3.11
N ALA A 19 -8.06 -8.97 -3.36
CA ALA A 19 -8.78 -8.44 -4.51
C ALA A 19 -8.77 -6.89 -4.49
N VAL A 20 -8.72 -6.29 -5.67
CA VAL A 20 -8.76 -4.83 -5.83
C VAL A 20 -10.21 -4.39 -5.77
N GLU A 21 -10.71 -4.16 -4.55
CA GLU A 21 -12.09 -3.76 -4.27
C GLU A 21 -12.09 -2.62 -3.25
N VAL A 22 -13.16 -1.82 -3.20
CA VAL A 22 -13.29 -0.71 -2.23
C VAL A 22 -14.02 -1.19 -0.99
N HIS A 23 -13.28 -1.48 0.08
CA HIS A 23 -13.82 -1.72 1.41
C HIS A 23 -12.80 -1.34 2.48
N VAL A 24 -13.19 -1.37 3.76
CA VAL A 24 -12.36 -0.86 4.88
C VAL A 24 -10.96 -1.49 4.94
N GLY A 25 -10.84 -2.78 4.62
CA GLY A 25 -9.58 -3.52 4.65
C GLY A 25 -8.60 -3.06 3.57
N THR A 26 -9.06 -2.92 2.33
CA THR A 26 -8.22 -2.46 1.21
C THR A 26 -7.89 -0.97 1.31
N ILE A 27 -8.82 -0.14 1.79
CA ILE A 27 -8.55 1.27 2.12
C ILE A 27 -7.42 1.35 3.16
N THR A 28 -7.52 0.58 4.24
CA THR A 28 -6.49 0.54 5.29
C THR A 28 -5.14 0.11 4.73
N LEU A 29 -5.12 -0.91 3.85
CA LEU A 29 -3.89 -1.35 3.19
C LEU A 29 -3.29 -0.24 2.31
N ALA A 30 -4.10 0.41 1.47
CA ALA A 30 -3.63 1.50 0.61
C ALA A 30 -3.04 2.66 1.42
N CYS A 31 -3.70 3.05 2.52
CA CYS A 31 -3.16 4.06 3.45
C CYS A 31 -1.85 3.61 4.09
N ALA A 32 -1.75 2.34 4.52
CA ALA A 32 -0.53 1.81 5.11
C ALA A 32 0.65 1.82 4.11
N LEU A 33 0.41 1.43 2.86
CA LEU A 33 1.43 1.44 1.81
C LEU A 33 1.86 2.87 1.44
N ALA A 34 0.91 3.79 1.29
CA ALA A 34 1.20 5.21 1.05
C ALA A 34 1.96 5.86 2.21
N TYR A 35 1.63 5.50 3.45
CA TYR A 35 2.38 5.95 4.62
C TYR A 35 3.82 5.46 4.59
N GLN A 36 4.07 4.24 4.10
CA GLN A 36 5.43 3.74 3.92
C GLN A 36 6.22 4.55 2.88
N ASP A 37 5.55 5.14 1.88
CA ASP A 37 6.18 6.02 0.90
C ASP A 37 6.60 7.34 1.51
N PHE A 38 5.65 7.97 2.19
CA PHE A 38 5.86 9.23 2.88
C PHE A 38 6.91 9.11 4.00
N ARG A 39 6.77 8.13 4.89
CA ARG A 39 7.58 8.05 6.11
C ARG A 39 8.95 7.40 5.90
N PHE A 40 9.05 6.48 4.94
CA PHE A 40 10.23 5.63 4.74
C PHE A 40 10.75 5.65 3.29
N GLU A 41 10.45 6.71 2.54
CA GLU A 41 11.01 6.98 1.21
C GLU A 41 10.74 5.86 0.20
N GLY A 42 9.60 5.17 0.33
CA GLY A 42 9.20 4.11 -0.60
C GLY A 42 10.12 2.87 -0.62
N LYS A 43 11.03 2.71 0.36
CA LYS A 43 11.99 1.59 0.42
C LYS A 43 11.36 0.20 0.34
N TRP A 44 10.09 0.08 0.72
CA TRP A 44 9.35 -1.18 0.62
C TRP A 44 9.13 -1.62 -0.83
N ARG A 45 9.04 -0.70 -1.81
CA ARG A 45 8.69 -1.02 -3.20
C ARG A 45 9.62 -2.03 -3.86
N ALA A 46 10.92 -1.93 -3.61
CA ALA A 46 11.94 -2.75 -4.27
C ALA A 46 11.75 -4.28 -4.07
N GLY A 47 11.10 -4.69 -2.98
CA GLY A 47 10.87 -6.11 -2.66
C GLY A 47 9.43 -6.58 -2.83
N HIS A 48 8.50 -5.70 -3.25
CA HIS A 48 7.06 -6.01 -3.25
C HIS A 48 6.35 -5.51 -4.53
N PRO A 49 6.78 -5.97 -5.73
CA PRO A 49 6.24 -5.49 -7.00
C PRO A 49 4.74 -5.75 -7.19
N ARG A 50 4.18 -6.83 -6.63
CA ARG A 50 2.74 -7.10 -6.73
C ARG A 50 1.94 -6.12 -5.90
N LEU A 51 2.43 -5.72 -4.73
CA LEU A 51 1.82 -4.67 -3.92
C LEU A 51 1.96 -3.28 -4.54
N VAL A 52 3.03 -3.02 -5.29
CA VAL A 52 3.12 -1.80 -6.11
C VAL A 52 2.01 -1.78 -7.15
N ALA A 53 1.91 -2.84 -7.97
CA ALA A 53 0.86 -2.94 -8.98
C ALA A 53 -0.55 -2.91 -8.37
N TRP A 54 -0.73 -3.52 -7.20
CA TRP A 54 -1.98 -3.51 -6.45
C TRP A 54 -2.34 -2.09 -5.99
N LEU A 55 -1.37 -1.32 -5.48
CA LEU A 55 -1.59 0.06 -5.03
C LEU A 55 -1.97 0.97 -6.20
N ASP A 56 -1.28 0.82 -7.33
CA ASP A 56 -1.59 1.56 -8.56
C ASP A 56 -3.01 1.24 -9.03
N ALA A 57 -3.38 -0.05 -9.09
CA ALA A 57 -4.73 -0.48 -9.45
C ALA A 57 -5.79 0.06 -8.49
N PHE A 58 -5.55 0.01 -7.18
CA PHE A 58 -6.46 0.55 -6.18
C PHE A 58 -6.68 2.06 -6.35
N ALA A 59 -5.60 2.82 -6.59
CA ALA A 59 -5.69 4.26 -6.83
C ALA A 59 -6.59 4.60 -8.04
N THR A 60 -6.64 3.73 -9.06
CA THR A 60 -7.50 3.93 -10.23
C THR A 60 -8.99 3.72 -9.96
N LEU A 61 -9.38 3.00 -8.90
CA LEU A 61 -10.79 2.83 -8.53
C LEU A 61 -11.41 4.11 -7.98
N MET A 62 -10.60 5.00 -7.40
CA MET A 62 -11.06 6.25 -6.77
C MET A 62 -10.05 7.41 -7.00
N PRO A 63 -9.78 7.79 -8.26
CA PRO A 63 -8.67 8.67 -8.60
C PRO A 63 -8.79 10.05 -7.94
N GLU A 64 -9.98 10.64 -7.90
CA GLU A 64 -10.19 11.94 -7.26
C GLU A 64 -9.96 11.91 -5.75
N ALA A 65 -10.43 10.86 -5.06
CA ALA A 65 -10.26 10.72 -3.63
C ALA A 65 -8.79 10.46 -3.29
N TRP A 66 -8.13 9.61 -4.08
CA TRP A 66 -6.70 9.33 -3.94
C TRP A 66 -5.85 10.59 -4.09
N GLU A 67 -6.03 11.34 -5.17
CA GLU A 67 -5.26 12.56 -5.41
C GLU A 67 -5.45 13.62 -4.32
N LYS A 68 -6.67 13.76 -3.78
CA LYS A 68 -6.98 14.71 -2.70
C LYS A 68 -6.40 14.31 -1.34
N THR A 69 -6.20 13.02 -1.09
CA THR A 69 -5.93 12.50 0.27
C THR A 69 -4.63 11.73 0.41
N LYS A 70 -3.92 11.44 -0.69
CA LYS A 70 -2.62 10.80 -0.63
C LYS A 70 -1.65 11.66 0.19
N PRO A 71 -0.74 11.05 0.97
CA PRO A 71 0.28 11.81 1.69
C PRO A 71 1.06 12.73 0.75
N VAL A 72 1.25 13.97 1.17
CA VAL A 72 2.15 14.91 0.47
C VAL A 72 3.57 14.46 0.75
N VAL A 73 4.30 14.10 -0.31
CA VAL A 73 5.73 13.76 -0.25
C VAL A 73 6.56 15.02 -0.37
#